data_AF-A0A9X4MVK1-F1
#
_entry.id   AF-A0A9X4MVK1-F1
#
_cell.length_a   1.000
_cell.length_b   1.000
_cell.length_c   1.000
_cell.angle_alpha   90.00
_cell.angle_beta   90.00
_cell.angle_gamma   90.00
#
_symmetry.space_group_name_H-M   'P 1'
#
loop_
_entity.id
_entity.type
_entity.pdbx_description
1 polymer ?
#
loop_
_entity_poly.entity_id
_entity_poly.type
_entity_poly.pdbx_seq_one_letter_code
_entity_poly.pdbx_strand_id
1 'polypeptide(L)' 'MSKLKGYRVMLGLTQKNMADKLGISLQSYNNKETGKTPFTDHERLIIRDLVREIKPDITIDELFYS' A
#
# COMPACT_ATOMS: atom_id res chain seq x y z
N MET A 1 4.39 -7.14 -11.71
CA MET A 1 4.65 -6.62 -10.34
C MET A 1 3.69 -5.46 -10.12
N SER A 2 2.86 -5.47 -9.08
CA SER A 2 1.89 -4.38 -8.87
C SER A 2 2.61 -3.08 -8.52
N LYS A 3 2.08 -1.94 -8.99
CA LYS A 3 2.64 -0.60 -8.70
C LYS A 3 2.79 -0.37 -7.19
N LEU A 4 1.78 -0.76 -6.42
CA LEU A 4 1.79 -0.71 -4.95
C LEU A 4 2.95 -1.49 -4.32
N LYS A 5 3.23 -2.71 -4.80
CA LYS A 5 4.39 -3.49 -4.33
C LYS A 5 5.71 -2.76 -4.65
N GLY A 6 5.80 -2.11 -5.81
CA GLY A 6 6.94 -1.29 -6.19
C GLY A 6 7.22 -0.19 -5.17
N TYR A 7 6.21 0.64 -4.86
CA TYR A 7 6.37 1.71 -3.88
C TYR A 7 6.68 1.20 -2.48
N ARG A 8 6.04 0.11 -2.02
CA ARG A 8 6.38 -0.49 -0.73
C ARG A 8 7.88 -0.86 -0.65
N VAL A 9 8.42 -1.45 -1.71
CA VAL A 9 9.84 -1.81 -1.78
C VAL A 9 10.74 -0.56 -1.82
N MET A 10 10.35 0.48 -2.55
CA MET A 10 11.09 1.76 -2.58
C MET A 10 11.13 2.45 -1.21
N LEU A 11 10.08 2.29 -0.40
CA LEU A 11 10.03 2.74 1.00
C LEU A 11 10.87 1.86 1.94
N GLY A 12 11.50 0.78 1.45
CA GLY A 12 12.26 -0.16 2.28
C GLY A 12 11.40 -1.03 3.20
N LEU A 13 10.08 -1.12 2.95
CA LEU A 13 9.14 -1.79 3.84
C LEU A 13 8.89 -3.23 3.41
N THR A 14 8.89 -4.15 4.39
CA THR A 14 8.36 -5.51 4.17
C THR A 14 6.83 -5.51 4.19
N GLN A 15 6.19 -6.60 3.74
CA GLN A 15 4.75 -6.77 3.90
C GLN A 15 4.32 -6.72 5.37
N LYS A 16 5.17 -7.20 6.29
CA LYS A 16 4.91 -7.15 7.73
C LYS A 16 4.94 -5.72 8.26
N ASN A 17 5.97 -4.93 7.91
CA ASN A 17 6.03 -3.52 8.33
C ASN A 17 4.84 -2.71 7.80
N MET A 18 4.40 -3.01 6.58
CA MET A 18 3.27 -2.32 5.98
C MET A 18 1.94 -2.73 6.62
N ALA A 19 1.77 -4.00 6.98
CA ALA A 19 0.64 -4.47 7.78
C ALA A 19 0.59 -3.78 9.16
N ASP A 20 1.75 -3.64 9.83
CA ASP A 20 1.85 -2.97 11.13
C ASP A 20 1.47 -1.49 11.05
N LYS A 21 1.93 -0.78 10.01
CA LYS A 21 1.53 0.62 9.75
C LYS A 21 0.03 0.80 9.50
N LEU A 22 -0.64 -0.23 8.97
CA LEU A 22 -2.08 -0.22 8.71
C LEU A 22 -2.92 -0.79 9.86
N GLY A 23 -2.28 -1.32 10.91
CA GLY A 23 -2.99 -1.96 12.01
C GLY A 23 -3.75 -3.23 11.60
N ILE A 24 -3.29 -3.95 10.58
CA ILE A 24 -3.91 -5.19 10.08
C ILE A 24 -2.96 -6.38 10.18
N SER A 25 -3.50 -7.59 10.06
CA SER A 25 -2.67 -8.80 10.02
C SER A 25 -1.80 -8.86 8.75
N LEU A 26 -0.64 -9.51 8.83
CA LEU A 26 0.22 -9.78 7.66
C LEU A 26 -0.57 -10.47 6.55
N GLN A 27 -1.43 -11.43 6.90
CA GLN A 27 -2.25 -12.16 5.94
C GLN A 27 -3.24 -11.23 5.23
N SER A 28 -3.89 -10.32 5.97
CA SER A 28 -4.79 -9.31 5.40
C SER A 28 -4.03 -8.42 4.41
N TYR A 29 -2.87 -7.88 4.80
CA TYR A 29 -2.06 -7.07 3.89
C TYR A 29 -1.60 -7.85 2.65
N ASN A 30 -1.12 -9.09 2.83
CA ASN A 30 -0.68 -9.94 1.73
C ASN A 30 -1.82 -10.21 0.73
N ASN A 31 -3.02 -10.55 1.22
CA ASN A 31 -4.20 -10.75 0.38
C ASN A 31 -4.56 -9.47 -0.37
N LYS A 32 -4.45 -8.30 0.28
CA LYS A 32 -4.73 -7.01 -0.36
C LYS A 32 -3.69 -6.61 -1.41
N GLU A 33 -2.40 -6.72 -1.11
CA GLU A 33 -1.32 -6.40 -2.06
C GLU A 33 -1.32 -7.34 -3.29
N THR A 34 -1.76 -8.59 -3.10
CA THR A 34 -1.91 -9.57 -4.18
C THR A 34 -3.26 -9.50 -4.91
N GLY A 35 -4.15 -8.58 -4.52
CA GLY A 35 -5.43 -8.34 -5.18
C GLY A 35 -6.54 -9.33 -4.85
N LYS A 36 -6.36 -10.22 -3.87
CA LYS A 36 -7.40 -11.16 -3.43
C LYS A 36 -8.56 -10.48 -2.71
N THR A 37 -8.27 -9.37 -2.03
CA THR A 37 -9.25 -8.56 -1.30
C THR A 37 -8.92 -7.08 -1.49
N PRO A 38 -9.91 -6.18 -1.58
CA PRO A 38 -9.63 -4.75 -1.73
C PRO A 38 -9.05 -4.13 -0.45
N PHE A 39 -8.26 -3.06 -0.61
CA PHE A 39 -7.98 -2.13 0.48
C PHE A 39 -9.23 -1.30 0.81
N THR A 40 -9.44 -0.97 2.07
CA THR A 40 -10.47 -0.01 2.51
C THR A 40 -10.04 1.42 2.19
N ASP A 41 -10.97 2.37 2.19
CA ASP A 41 -10.62 3.78 1.92
C ASP A 41 -9.64 4.34 2.95
N HIS A 42 -9.77 3.94 4.22
CA HIS A 42 -8.84 4.32 5.27
C HIS A 42 -7.42 3.78 5.01
N GLU A 43 -7.30 2.50 4.63
CA GLU A 43 -6.01 1.91 4.27
C GLU A 43 -5.40 2.60 3.04
N ARG A 44 -6.23 2.91 2.01
CA ARG A 44 -5.77 3.63 0.80
C ARG A 44 -5.21 5.00 1.12
N LEU A 45 -5.85 5.74 2.03
CA LEU A 45 -5.36 7.04 2.48
C LEU A 45 -4.00 6.94 3.16
N ILE A 46 -3.84 6.01 4.10
CA ILE A 46 -2.55 5.79 4.80
C ILE A 46 -1.45 5.39 3.80
N ILE A 47 -1.74 4.46 2.90
CA ILE A 47 -0.76 4.01 1.90
C ILE A 47 -0.34 5.18 1.00
N ARG A 48 -1.30 5.98 0.50
CA ARG A 48 -1.00 7.17 -0.30
C ARG A 48 -0.06 8.12 0.46
N ASP A 49 -0.37 8.40 1.73
CA ASP A 49 0.42 9.35 2.51
C ASP A 49 1.84 8.85 2.79
N LEU A 50 2.04 7.54 2.96
CA LEU A 50 3.38 6.94 3.02
C LEU A 50 4.12 7.04 1.68
N VAL A 51 3.44 6.78 0.55
CA VAL A 51 4.06 6.86 -0.78
C VAL A 51 4.43 8.31 -1.14
N ARG A 52 3.73 9.30 -0.59
CA ARG A 52 4.05 10.72 -0.78
C ARG A 52 5.41 11.13 -0.23
N GLU A 53 6.01 10.35 0.68
CA GLU A 53 7.38 10.56 1.13
C GLU A 53 8.41 10.42 -0.01
N ILE A 54 8.08 9.65 -1.05
CA ILE A 54 8.95 9.41 -2.22
C ILE A 54 8.37 9.91 -3.55
N LYS A 55 7.04 10.02 -3.67
CA LYS A 55 6.33 10.58 -4.83
C LYS A 55 5.22 11.53 -4.36
N PRO A 56 5.52 12.82 -4.15
CA PRO A 56 4.58 13.77 -3.53
C PRO A 56 3.26 13.99 -4.27
N ASP A 57 3.26 13.82 -5.59
CA ASP A 57 2.13 14.06 -6.50
C ASP A 57 1.23 12.82 -6.70
N ILE A 58 1.54 11.68 -6.08
CA ILE A 58 0.76 10.45 -6.23
C ILE A 58 -0.70 10.64 -5.75
N THR A 59 -1.63 10.12 -6.54
CA THR A 59 -3.07 10.09 -6.21
C THR A 59 -3.53 8.68 -5.86
N ILE A 60 -4.70 8.57 -5.22
CA ILE A 60 -5.32 7.25 -4.94
C ILE A 60 -5.62 6.53 -6.26
N ASP A 61 -6.13 7.26 -7.26
CA ASP A 61 -6.45 6.73 -8.58
C ASP A 61 -5.20 6.13 -9.25
N GLU A 62 -4.10 6.88 -9.27
CA GLU A 62 -2.86 6.38 -9.86
C GLU A 62 -2.31 5.14 -9.12
N LEU A 63 -2.52 5.05 -7.81
CA LEU A 63 -1.98 3.99 -6.96
C LEU A 63 -2.82 2.71 -6.98
N PHE A 64 -4.15 2.83 -7.10
CA PHE A 64 -5.09 1.71 -6.93
C PHE A 64 -5.98 1.42 -8.14
N TYR A 65 -6.05 2.33 -9.12
CA TYR A 65 -6.95 2.25 -10.28
C TYR A 65 -6.16 2.54 -11.57
N SER A 66 -5.33 1.57 -12.00
CA SER A 66 -4.65 1.59 -13.30
C SER A 66 -4.44 0.17 -13.86
#